data_AF-A0AAW2XM27-F1
#
_entry.id   AF-A0AAW2XM27-F1
#
_cell.length_a   1.000
_cell.length_b   1.000
_cell.length_c   1.000
_cell.angle_alpha   90.00
_cell.angle_beta   90.00
_cell.angle_gamma   90.00
#
_symmetry.space_group_name_H-M   'P 1'
#
loop_
_entity.id
_entity.type
_entity.pdbx_description
1 polymer ?
#
loop_
_entity_poly.entity_id
_entity_poly.type
_entity_poly.pdbx_seq_one_letter_code
_entity_poly.pdbx_strand_id
1 'polypeptide(L)' 'DLLDLTHTDVYGPLNTTARGVYSYFITFINDHSRYGYVYLMRYKFEAFRGFMEFRLEVENQTG' A
#
# COMPACT_ATOMS: atom_id res chain seq x y z
N ASP A 1 13.31 -5.42 11.87
CA ASP A 1 13.28 -4.18 11.06
C ASP A 1 11.92 -3.51 11.08
N LEU A 2 11.85 -2.21 10.74
CA LEU A 2 10.59 -1.43 10.71
C LEU A 2 9.52 -2.06 9.80
N LEU A 3 9.97 -2.77 8.75
CA LEU A 3 9.12 -3.53 7.83
C LEU A 3 8.60 -4.85 8.41
N ASP A 4 9.28 -5.46 9.39
CA ASP A 4 8.87 -6.74 10.00
C ASP A 4 7.55 -6.61 10.79
N LEU A 5 7.17 -5.38 11.15
CA LEU A 5 5.95 -5.07 11.88
C LEU A 5 4.88 -4.39 11.01
N THR A 6 5.02 -4.44 9.67
CA THR A 6 4.05 -3.84 8.76
C THR A 6 3.08 -4.88 8.23
N HIS A 7 1.80 -4.74 8.55
CA HIS A 7 0.73 -5.52 7.96
C HIS A 7 0.37 -4.97 6.57
N THR A 8 0.31 -5.85 5.57
CA THR A 8 0.02 -5.47 4.18
C THR A 8 -1.16 -6.28 3.67
N ASP A 9 -2.12 -5.60 3.04
CA ASP A 9 -3.31 -6.26 2.48
C ASP A 9 -3.75 -5.61 1.15
N VAL A 10 -4.28 -6.43 0.24
CA VAL A 10 -4.75 -6.03 -1.09
C VAL A 10 -6.24 -6.25 -1.19
N TYR A 11 -6.97 -5.17 -1.44
CA TYR A 11 -8.42 -5.18 -1.57
C TYR A 11 -8.85 -4.95 -3.02
N GLY A 12 -9.90 -5.64 -3.44
CA GLY A 12 -10.59 -5.44 -4.72
C GLY A 12 -10.84 -6.73 -5.52
N PRO A 13 -11.54 -6.63 -6.66
CA PRO A 13 -12.07 -5.39 -7.24
C PRO A 13 -13.24 -4.83 -6.42
N LEU A 14 -13.24 -3.53 -6.18
CA LEU A 14 -14.35 -2.82 -5.54
C LEU A 14 -15.52 -2.70 -6.52
N ASN A 15 -16.74 -2.86 -6.00
CA ASN A 15 -17.98 -2.70 -6.79
C ASN A 15 -18.16 -1.27 -7.31
N THR A 16 -17.57 -0.30 -6.62
CA THR A 16 -17.54 1.11 -7.01
C THR A 16 -16.08 1.52 -7.27
N THR A 17 -15.83 2.09 -8.44
CA THR A 17 -14.51 2.63 -8.77
C THR A 17 -14.31 3.99 -8.10
N ALA A 18 -13.14 4.16 -7.48
CA ALA A 18 -12.73 5.48 -7.02
C ALA A 18 -12.46 6.41 -8.23
N ARG A 19 -12.41 7.72 -7.97
CA ARG A 19 -12.16 8.75 -8.99
C ARG A 19 -10.88 8.41 -9.77
N GLY A 20 -11.00 8.20 -11.08
CA GLY A 20 -9.87 7.76 -11.93
C GLY A 20 -9.81 6.27 -12.26
N VAL A 21 -10.91 5.53 -12.03
CA VAL A 21 -11.09 4.12 -12.40
C VAL A 21 -10.17 3.17 -11.62
N TYR A 22 -9.91 3.49 -10.36
CA TYR A 22 -9.20 2.60 -9.45
C TYR A 22 -10.21 1.67 -8.79
N SER A 23 -10.01 0.37 -8.94
CA SER A 23 -10.87 -0.70 -8.41
C SER A 23 -10.15 -1.57 -7.39
N TYR A 24 -8.85 -1.37 -7.19
CA TYR A 24 -8.06 -2.06 -6.19
C TYR A 24 -7.34 -1.04 -5.30
N PHE A 25 -6.95 -1.47 -4.10
CA PHE A 25 -5.98 -0.73 -3.30
C PHE A 25 -5.16 -1.69 -2.44
N ILE A 26 -3.97 -1.25 -2.08
CA ILE A 26 -3.09 -1.94 -1.13
C ILE A 26 -2.86 -1.04 0.07
N THR A 27 -2.92 -1.62 1.27
CA THR A 27 -2.63 -0.94 2.53
C THR A 27 -1.30 -1.42 3.08
N PHE A 28 -0.53 -0.51 3.67
CA PHE A 28 0.65 -0.83 4.47
C PHE A 28 0.46 -0.18 5.84
N ILE A 29 0.24 -0.98 6.88
CA ILE A 29 -0.04 -0.50 8.22
C ILE A 29 1.11 -0.92 9.13
N ASN A 30 1.84 0.04 9.66
CA ASN A 30 2.87 -0.22 10.66
C ASN A 30 2.19 -0.46 12.01
N ASP A 31 2.35 -1.65 12.57
CA ASP A 31 1.70 -2.03 13.84
C ASP A 31 2.25 -1.26 15.05
N HIS A 32 3.47 -0.73 14.96
CA HIS A 32 4.11 -0.01 16.06
C HIS A 32 3.60 1.43 16.14
N SER A 33 3.68 2.16 15.02
CA SER A 33 3.28 3.57 14.97
C SER A 33 1.79 3.76 14.67
N ARG A 34 1.10 2.69 14.25
CA ARG A 34 -0.26 2.73 13.68
C ARG A 34 -0.39 3.62 12.44
N TYR A 35 0.73 4.04 11.86
CA TYR A 35 0.75 4.81 10.62
C TYR A 35 0.41 3.89 9.44
N GLY A 36 -0.49 4.35 8.58
CA GLY A 36 -1.00 3.59 7.45
C GLY A 36 -0.82 4.32 6.13
N TYR A 37 -0.35 3.61 5.11
CA TYR A 37 -0.31 4.05 3.73
C TYR A 37 -1.38 3.33 2.90
N VAL A 38 -1.98 4.05 1.95
CA VAL A 38 -2.95 3.50 1.00
C VAL A 38 -2.51 3.85 -0.41
N TYR A 39 -2.39 2.85 -1.27
CA TYR A 39 -2.07 3.02 -2.68
C TYR A 39 -3.23 2.55 -3.55
N LEU A 40 -3.76 3.44 -4.40
CA LEU A 40 -4.87 3.15 -5.30
C LEU A 40 -4.36 2.52 -6.59
N MET A 41 -5.04 1.47 -7.05
CA MET A 41 -4.59 0.64 -8.17
C MET A 41 -5.74 0.36 -9.15
N ARG A 42 -5.41 0.34 -10.44
CA ARG A 42 -6.39 -0.01 -11.49
C ARG A 42 -6.48 -1.52 -11.68
N TYR A 43 -5.36 -2.20 -11.48
CA TYR A 43 -5.24 -3.64 -11.63
C TYR A 43 -4.49 -4.25 -10.44
N LYS A 44 -4.85 -5.49 -10.07
CA LYS A 44 -4.23 -6.20 -8.94
C LYS A 44 -2.71 -6.36 -9.06
N PHE A 45 -2.16 -6.47 -10.28
CA PHE A 45 -0.71 -6.64 -10.47
C PHE A 45 0.11 -5.39 -10.10
N GLU A 46 -0.53 -4.23 -9.97
CA GLU A 46 0.14 -2.99 -9.53
C GLU A 46 0.56 -3.05 -8.05
N ALA A 47 0.07 -4.04 -7.28
CA ALA A 47 0.38 -4.21 -5.86
C ALA A 47 1.88 -4.34 -5.58
N PHE A 48 2.60 -5.08 -6.44
CA PHE A 48 4.05 -5.23 -6.30
C PHE A 48 4.77 -3.90 -6.49
N ARG A 49 4.31 -3.08 -7.43
CA ARG A 49 4.86 -1.74 -7.66
C ARG A 49 4.60 -0.84 -6.44
N GLY A 50 3.38 -0.84 -5.91
CA GLY A 50 3.04 -0.08 -4.69
C GLY A 50 3.91 -0.49 -3.49
N PHE A 51 4.22 -1.78 -3.33
CA PHE A 51 5.12 -2.25 -2.27
C PHE A 51 6.56 -1.73 -2.44
N MET A 52 7.09 -1.73 -3.66
CA MET A 52 8.43 -1.21 -3.92
C MET A 52 8.52 0.30 -3.65
N GLU A 53 7.48 1.06 -4.03
CA GLU A 53 7.39 2.51 -3.75
C GLU A 53 7.32 2.76 -2.24
N PHE A 54 6.50 2.00 -1.50
CA PHE A 54 6.43 2.08 -0.03
C PHE A 54 7.78 1.79 0.64
N ARG A 55 8.47 0.73 0.22
CA ARG A 55 9.79 0.39 0.79
C ARG A 55 10.81 1.51 0.62
N LEU A 56 10.89 2.09 -0.58
CA LEU A 56 11.80 3.20 -0.86
C LEU A 56 11.46 4.44 -0.02
N GLU A 57 10.18 4.73 0.18
CA GLU A 57 9.76 5.84 1.02
C GLU A 57 10.15 5.64 2.49
N VAL A 58 9.93 4.43 3.02
CA VAL A 58 10.31 4.07 4.40
C VAL A 58 11.83 4.17 4.59
N GLU A 59 12.61 3.63 3.65
CA GLU A 59 14.08 3.70 3.70
C GLU A 59 14.57 5.16 3.68
N ASN A 60 13.97 6.02 2.84
CA ASN A 60 14.30 7.44 2.77
C ASN A 60 13.96 8.23 4.04
N GLN A 61 12.94 7.83 4.80
CA GLN A 61 12.60 8.50 6.08
C GLN A 61 13.54 8.13 7.22
N THR A 62 14.23 6.98 7.10
CA THR A 62 15.19 6.49 8.09
C THR A 62 16.65 6.84 7.77
N GLY A 63 16.90 7.54 6.66
CA GLY A 63 18.21 8.00 6.21
C GLY A 63 18.66 9.33 6.83
#